data_AF-A0A3C1FKG3-F1
#
_entry.id   AF-A0A3C1FKG3-F1
#
_cell.length_a   1.000
_cell.length_b   1.000
_cell.length_c   1.000
_cell.angle_alpha   90.00
_cell.angle_beta   90.00
_cell.angle_gamma   90.00
#
_symmetry.space_group_name_H-M   'P 1'
#
loop_
_entity.id
_entity.type
_entity.pdbx_description
1 polymer ?
#
loop_
_entity_poly.entity_id
_entity_poly.type
_entity_poly.pdbx_seq_one_letter_code
_entity_poly.pdbx_strand_id
1 'polypeptide(L)'
;MLLACVLLLAPTGLRAEAFSELAEDLPLMAGLTEYPGHGLVFDTPAGRIVETYAGGELTAGAIQRFYRQTLSQLGWTAQGVAGMHFVREDEMLTIDFPISPAGETGDAILVRFRISPRPQD
;
A
#
# COMPACT_ATOMS: atom_id res chain seq x y z
N MET A 1 9.54 21.01 44.64
CA MET A 1 9.94 21.18 43.23
C MET A 1 10.84 20.04 42.83
N LEU A 2 10.39 19.20 41.89
CA LEU A 2 11.23 18.40 40.99
C LEU A 2 10.28 17.83 39.93
N LEU A 3 10.16 18.58 38.83
CA LEU A 3 9.42 18.17 37.65
C LEU A 3 10.33 17.22 36.86
N ALA A 4 10.05 15.92 36.93
CA ALA A 4 10.73 14.95 36.09
C ALA A 4 10.17 15.07 34.67
N CYS A 5 10.91 15.76 33.79
CA CYS A 5 10.68 15.75 32.35
C CYS A 5 10.94 14.34 31.82
N VAL A 6 9.89 13.54 31.67
CA VAL A 6 9.91 12.34 30.85
C VAL A 6 9.97 12.81 29.39
N LEU A 7 11.15 12.75 28.79
CA LEU A 7 11.29 12.85 27.33
C LEU A 7 10.62 11.62 26.73
N LEU A 8 9.38 11.78 26.27
CA LEU A 8 8.73 10.83 25.37
C LEU A 8 9.48 10.86 24.03
N LEU A 9 10.42 9.92 23.86
CA LEU A 9 11.01 9.66 22.56
C LEU A 9 9.93 8.98 21.70
N ALA A 10 9.19 9.78 20.93
CA ALA A 10 8.20 9.25 19.99
C ALA A 10 8.93 8.43 18.91
N PRO A 11 8.50 7.19 18.62
CA PRO A 11 9.06 6.46 17.50
C PRO A 11 8.71 7.20 16.22
N THR A 12 9.71 7.62 15.45
CA THR A 12 9.54 7.98 14.03
C THR A 12 9.26 6.70 13.25
N GLY A 13 8.07 6.12 13.47
CA GLY A 13 7.54 5.08 12.60
C GLY A 13 7.21 5.71 11.25
N LEU A 14 7.49 5.00 10.15
CA LEU A 14 6.86 5.30 8.86
C LEU A 14 5.35 5.25 9.11
N ARG A 15 4.74 6.42 9.29
CA ARG A 15 3.31 6.54 9.53
C ARG A 15 2.63 6.63 8.17
N ALA A 16 1.51 5.95 8.00
CA ALA A 16 0.59 6.28 6.91
C ALA A 16 0.14 7.73 7.10
N GLU A 17 0.39 8.59 6.11
CA GLU A 17 -0.02 10.00 6.15
C GLU A 17 -1.42 10.19 5.53
N ALA A 18 -1.83 9.24 4.69
CA ALA A 18 -3.12 9.20 4.02
C ALA A 18 -3.57 7.75 3.78
N PHE A 19 -4.80 7.59 3.30
CA PHE A 19 -5.37 6.33 2.81
C PHE A 19 -5.77 6.50 1.35
N SER A 20 -5.83 5.39 0.61
CA SER A 20 -6.30 5.41 -0.78
C SER A 20 -7.77 5.84 -0.87
N GLU A 21 -8.09 6.65 -1.86
CA GLU A 21 -9.47 7.07 -2.17
C GLU A 21 -10.36 5.89 -2.61
N LEU A 22 -9.79 4.88 -3.26
CA LEU A 22 -10.54 3.72 -3.78
C LEU A 22 -10.42 2.48 -2.90
N ALA A 23 -9.36 2.38 -2.09
CA ALA A 23 -9.15 1.31 -1.13
C ALA A 23 -9.01 1.92 0.28
N GLU A 24 -10.15 2.26 0.89
CA GLU A 24 -10.22 3.10 2.10
C GLU A 24 -9.38 2.59 3.30
N ASP A 25 -9.17 1.28 3.41
CA ASP A 25 -8.34 0.66 4.47
C ASP A 25 -6.86 0.50 4.09
N LEU A 26 -6.48 0.92 2.89
CA LEU A 26 -5.12 0.78 2.37
C LEU A 26 -4.32 2.06 2.68
N PRO A 27 -3.33 2.00 3.58
CA PRO A 27 -2.49 3.16 3.89
C PRO A 27 -1.61 3.55 2.70
N LEU A 28 -1.48 4.85 2.45
CA LEU A 28 -0.49 5.38 1.54
C LEU A 28 0.81 5.66 2.32
N MET A 29 1.90 5.05 1.85
CA MET A 29 3.24 5.31 2.39
C MET A 29 3.60 6.79 2.23
N ALA A 30 4.19 7.39 3.27
CA ALA A 30 4.80 8.71 3.18
C ALA A 30 5.71 8.84 1.94
N GLY A 31 5.48 9.86 1.12
CA GLY A 31 6.17 10.08 -0.15
C GLY A 31 5.54 9.41 -1.37
N LEU A 32 4.48 8.60 -1.21
CA LEU A 32 3.60 8.19 -2.30
C LEU A 32 2.42 9.14 -2.41
N THR A 33 2.15 9.59 -3.63
CA THR A 33 0.95 10.37 -3.99
C THR A 33 0.10 9.54 -4.93
N GLU A 34 -1.16 9.30 -4.57
CA GLU A 34 -2.13 8.61 -5.43
C GLU A 34 -2.41 9.45 -6.69
N TYR A 35 -2.61 8.79 -7.83
CA TYR A 35 -2.99 9.43 -9.08
C TYR A 35 -4.52 9.44 -9.21
N PRO A 36 -5.20 10.54 -8.82
CA PRO A 36 -6.66 10.58 -8.80
C PRO A 36 -7.23 10.37 -10.22
N GLY A 37 -8.30 9.59 -10.32
CA GLY A 37 -8.95 9.29 -11.59
C GLY A 37 -8.23 8.25 -12.48
N HIS A 38 -7.07 7.73 -12.07
CA HIS A 38 -6.37 6.65 -12.78
C HIS A 38 -6.72 5.24 -12.26
N GLY A 39 -7.47 5.15 -11.15
CA GLY A 39 -7.94 3.89 -10.61
C GLY A 39 -9.23 3.38 -11.24
N LEU A 40 -9.59 2.14 -10.91
CA LEU A 40 -10.78 1.45 -11.38
C LEU A 40 -11.44 0.71 -10.23
N VAL A 41 -12.78 0.72 -10.20
CA VAL A 41 -13.59 -0.15 -9.37
C VAL A 41 -14.51 -0.96 -10.26
N PHE A 42 -14.52 -2.27 -10.08
CA PHE A 42 -15.42 -3.18 -10.80
C PHE A 42 -16.14 -4.08 -9.79
N ASP A 43 -17.46 -3.96 -9.74
CA ASP A 43 -18.31 -4.78 -8.87
C ASP A 43 -18.71 -6.07 -9.57
N THR A 44 -18.65 -7.16 -8.82
CA THR A 44 -18.83 -8.53 -9.29
C THR A 44 -19.66 -9.30 -8.27
N PRO A 45 -20.41 -10.35 -8.68
CA PRO A 45 -21.08 -11.23 -7.73
C PRO A 45 -20.14 -11.88 -6.71
N ALA A 46 -18.86 -12.04 -7.05
CA ALA A 46 -17.84 -12.61 -6.17
C ALA A 46 -17.18 -11.58 -5.24
N GLY A 47 -17.52 -10.29 -5.34
CA GLY A 47 -16.94 -9.21 -4.57
C GLY A 47 -16.35 -8.09 -5.43
N ARG A 48 -15.85 -7.04 -4.78
CA ARG A 48 -15.34 -5.83 -5.45
C ARG A 48 -13.89 -6.03 -5.91
N ILE A 49 -13.58 -5.59 -7.13
CA ILE A 49 -12.21 -5.46 -7.63
C ILE A 49 -11.87 -3.98 -7.63
N VAL A 50 -10.80 -3.61 -6.92
CA VAL A 50 -10.28 -2.24 -6.86
C VAL A 50 -8.87 -2.22 -7.41
N GLU A 51 -8.57 -1.25 -8.25
CA GLU A 51 -7.22 -0.95 -8.71
C GLU A 51 -6.96 0.54 -8.53
N THR A 52 -5.81 0.89 -7.95
CA THR A 52 -5.37 2.28 -7.82
C THR A 52 -3.86 2.39 -8.02
N TYR A 53 -3.40 3.60 -8.34
CA TYR A 53 -2.02 3.89 -8.70
C TYR A 53 -1.49 5.03 -7.85
N ALA A 54 -0.26 4.90 -7.37
CA ALA A 54 0.46 5.97 -6.70
C ALA A 54 1.90 6.07 -7.20
N GLY A 55 2.51 7.25 -7.09
CA GLY A 55 3.90 7.46 -7.47
C GLY A 55 4.68 8.30 -6.47
N GLY A 56 6.00 8.17 -6.50
CA GLY A 56 6.89 8.96 -5.66
C GLY A 56 8.37 8.65 -5.84
N GLU A 57 9.22 9.54 -5.35
CA GLU A 57 10.69 9.41 -5.36
C GLU A 57 11.16 8.45 -4.24
N LEU A 58 10.86 7.17 -4.42
CA LEU A 58 11.12 6.10 -3.45
C LEU A 58 11.72 4.88 -4.11
N THR A 59 12.45 4.09 -3.34
CA THR A 59 12.96 2.79 -3.81
C THR A 59 11.91 1.69 -3.63
N ALA A 60 11.86 0.73 -4.55
CA ALA A 60 11.00 -0.46 -4.42
C ALA A 60 11.24 -1.19 -3.08
N GLY A 61 12.49 -1.27 -2.61
CA GLY A 61 12.83 -1.92 -1.35
C GLY A 61 12.27 -1.19 -0.10
N ALA A 62 12.23 0.14 -0.11
CA ALA A 62 11.60 0.92 0.95
C ALA A 62 10.08 0.66 1.01
N ILE A 63 9.42 0.69 -0.16
CA ILE A 63 7.99 0.42 -0.31
C ILE A 63 7.65 -1.01 0.15
N GLN A 64 8.42 -2.01 -0.30
CA GLN A 64 8.23 -3.40 0.11
C GLN A 64 8.36 -3.58 1.63
N ARG A 65 9.38 -2.96 2.25
CA ARG A 65 9.57 -3.04 3.70
C ARG A 65 8.38 -2.41 4.44
N PHE A 66 7.95 -1.23 4.02
CA PHE A 66 6.80 -0.54 4.61
C PHE A 66 5.53 -1.39 4.56
N TYR A 67 5.14 -1.88 3.39
CA TYR A 67 3.88 -2.61 3.25
C TYR A 67 3.92 -3.97 3.96
N ARG A 68 5.05 -4.68 3.97
CA ARG A 68 5.18 -5.92 4.77
C ARG A 68 4.98 -5.67 6.27
N GLN A 69 5.51 -4.58 6.80
CA GLN A 69 5.37 -4.23 8.21
C GLN A 69 3.97 -3.71 8.54
N THR A 70 3.40 -2.87 7.67
CA THR A 70 2.13 -2.19 7.93
C THR A 70 0.95 -3.14 7.74
N LEU A 71 0.92 -3.89 6.66
CA LEU A 71 -0.22 -4.76 6.33
C LEU A 71 -0.39 -5.90 7.32
N SER A 72 0.71 -6.44 7.88
CA SER A 72 0.63 -7.48 8.92
C SER A 72 -0.09 -7.01 10.19
N GLN A 73 0.02 -5.72 10.52
CA GLN A 73 -0.70 -5.12 11.65
C GLN A 73 -2.18 -4.87 11.35
N LEU A 74 -2.54 -4.85 10.06
CA LEU A 74 -3.91 -4.64 9.56
C LEU A 74 -4.63 -5.96 9.21
N GLY A 75 -4.09 -7.10 9.64
CA GLY A 75 -4.67 -8.43 9.45
C GLY A 75 -4.36 -9.09 8.10
N TRP A 76 -3.55 -8.46 7.26
CA TRP A 76 -3.13 -9.05 5.99
C TRP A 76 -1.96 -10.02 6.20
N THR A 77 -2.06 -11.19 5.59
CA THR A 77 -1.03 -12.23 5.64
C THR A 77 -0.28 -12.29 4.31
N ALA A 78 1.04 -12.09 4.33
CA ALA A 78 1.86 -12.22 3.13
C ALA A 78 1.83 -13.65 2.58
N GLN A 79 1.66 -13.79 1.26
CA GLN A 79 1.68 -15.06 0.55
C GLN A 79 3.07 -15.28 -0.06
N GLY A 80 3.86 -16.16 0.56
CA GLY A 80 5.22 -16.48 0.12
C GLY A 80 6.28 -15.44 0.49
N VAL A 81 7.53 -15.75 0.11
CA VAL A 81 8.71 -14.91 0.39
C VAL A 81 9.03 -13.93 -0.74
N ALA A 82 8.56 -14.20 -1.95
CA ALA A 82 8.77 -13.40 -3.14
C ALA A 82 7.46 -12.68 -3.56
N GLY A 83 7.60 -11.49 -4.14
CA GLY A 83 6.45 -10.67 -4.53
C GLY A 83 5.73 -10.00 -3.35
N MET A 84 4.69 -9.24 -3.66
CA MET A 84 3.88 -8.50 -2.68
C MET A 84 2.40 -8.87 -2.84
N HIS A 85 2.11 -10.13 -2.49
CA HIS A 85 0.76 -10.66 -2.42
C HIS A 85 0.39 -10.84 -0.95
N PHE A 86 -0.79 -10.37 -0.58
CA PHE A 86 -1.29 -10.42 0.78
C PHE A 86 -2.75 -10.84 0.76
N VAL A 87 -3.17 -11.54 1.81
CA VAL A 87 -4.55 -12.01 1.93
C VAL A 87 -5.13 -11.68 3.28
N ARG A 88 -6.38 -11.26 3.30
CA ARG A 88 -7.16 -10.93 4.49
C ARG A 88 -8.58 -11.41 4.24
N GLU A 89 -9.07 -12.31 5.06
CA GLU A 89 -10.41 -12.94 4.86
C GLU A 89 -10.56 -13.50 3.43
N ASP A 90 -11.54 -13.03 2.66
CA ASP A 90 -11.80 -13.39 1.28
C ASP A 90 -11.19 -12.40 0.26
N GLU A 91 -10.27 -11.53 0.70
CA GLU A 91 -9.58 -10.56 -0.14
C GLU A 91 -8.12 -10.95 -0.43
N MET A 92 -7.66 -10.62 -1.64
CA MET A 92 -6.28 -10.64 -2.08
C MET A 92 -5.85 -9.23 -2.46
N LEU A 93 -4.80 -8.72 -1.81
CA LEU A 93 -4.10 -7.51 -2.19
C LEU A 93 -2.82 -7.88 -2.95
N THR A 94 -2.65 -7.31 -4.13
CA THR A 94 -1.40 -7.35 -4.89
C THR A 94 -0.83 -5.94 -5.00
N ILE A 95 0.47 -5.82 -4.76
CA ILE A 95 1.21 -4.58 -4.96
C ILE A 95 2.32 -4.86 -5.98
N ASP A 96 2.36 -4.09 -7.06
CA ASP A 96 3.34 -4.27 -8.12
C ASP A 96 3.87 -2.92 -8.65
N PHE A 97 4.97 -2.99 -9.40
CA PHE A 97 5.70 -1.81 -9.89
C PHE A 97 5.69 -1.81 -11.42
N PRO A 98 4.60 -1.38 -12.06
CA PRO A 98 4.52 -1.36 -13.52
C PRO A 98 5.44 -0.29 -14.09
N ILE A 99 5.91 -0.51 -15.32
CA ILE A 99 6.62 0.51 -16.09
C ILE A 99 5.59 1.59 -16.48
N SER A 100 5.92 2.87 -16.25
CA SER A 100 5.06 3.97 -16.68
C SER A 100 4.85 3.92 -18.20
N PRO A 101 3.61 3.85 -18.71
CA PRO A 101 3.32 3.67 -20.14
C PRO A 101 3.79 4.84 -21.02
N ALA A 102 4.06 6.00 -20.43
CA ALA A 102 4.49 7.19 -21.18
C ALA A 102 6.01 7.30 -21.39
N GLY A 103 6.83 6.40 -20.82
CA GLY A 103 8.29 6.61 -20.81
C GLY A 103 8.69 7.95 -20.16
N GLU A 104 7.77 8.56 -19.42
CA GLU A 104 8.02 9.69 -18.52
C GLU A 104 8.84 9.13 -17.37
N THR A 105 10.15 9.05 -17.60
CA THR A 105 11.16 8.89 -16.56
C THR A 105 11.16 10.17 -15.74
N GLY A 106 10.14 10.33 -14.89
CA GLY A 106 10.44 10.83 -13.56
C GLY A 106 11.22 9.73 -12.85
N ASP A 107 12.24 10.07 -12.08
CA ASP A 107 12.95 9.11 -11.22
C ASP A 107 12.00 8.43 -10.20
N ALA A 108 10.76 8.90 -10.11
CA ALA A 108 9.65 8.34 -9.36
C ALA A 108 9.22 6.93 -9.80
N ILE A 109 9.09 6.06 -8.81
CA ILE A 109 8.52 4.72 -8.98
C ILE A 109 6.98 4.81 -9.09
N LEU A 110 6.40 4.02 -10.00
CA LEU A 110 4.97 3.78 -10.08
C LEU A 110 4.61 2.54 -9.28
N VAL A 111 3.59 2.65 -8.42
CA VAL A 111 3.05 1.56 -7.61
C VAL A 111 1.60 1.34 -7.99
N ARG A 112 1.25 0.09 -8.32
CA ARG A 112 -0.13 -0.33 -8.49
C ARG A 112 -0.56 -1.14 -7.28
N PHE A 113 -1.73 -0.82 -6.76
CA PHE A 113 -2.42 -1.58 -5.73
C PHE A 113 -3.67 -2.21 -6.34
N ARG A 114 -3.86 -3.49 -6.11
CA ARG A 114 -5.03 -4.23 -6.59
C ARG A 114 -5.63 -5.06 -5.46
N ILE A 115 -6.88 -4.81 -5.11
CA ILE A 115 -7.67 -5.65 -4.21
C ILE A 115 -8.68 -6.41 -5.07
N SER A 116 -8.76 -7.72 -4.88
CA SER A 116 -9.75 -8.58 -5.53
C SER A 116 -10.22 -9.67 -4.59
N PRO A 117 -11.36 -10.32 -4.88
CA PRO A 117 -11.71 -11.56 -4.21
C PRO A 117 -10.55 -12.56 -4.31
N ARG A 118 -10.28 -13.28 -3.23
CA ARG A 118 -9.29 -14.36 -3.21
C ARG A 118 -9.77 -15.46 -4.18
N PRO A 119 -8.90 -15.98 -5.05
CA PRO A 119 -9.22 -17.17 -5.84
C PRO A 119 -9.65 -18.31 -4.91
N GLN A 120 -10.80 -18.93 -5.18
CA GLN A 120 -11.21 -20.17 -4.51
C GLN A 120 -10.60 -21.31 -5.33
N ASP A 121 -9.68 -22.07 -4.72
CA ASP A 121 -9.15 -23.33 -5.26
C ASP A 121 -10.23 -24.43 -5.28
#